data_AF-E2AHF7-F1
#
_entry.id   AF-E2AHF7-F1
#
_cell.length_a   1.000
_cell.length_b   1.000
_cell.length_c   1.000
_cell.angle_alpha   90.00
_cell.angle_beta   90.00
_cell.angle_gamma   90.00
#
_symmetry.space_group_name_H-M   'P 1'
#
loop_
_entity.id
_entity.type
_entity.pdbx_description
1 polymer ?
#
loop_
_entity_poly.entity_id
_entity_poly.type
_entity_poly.pdbx_seq_one_letter_code
_entity_poly.pdbx_strand_id
1 'polypeptide(L)'
;DNNNSTSHEFFENSNKESNISNIVSYETCQLDNITCIQLCCSPGDRLDDDICIPEKIKYFLPNVYKYTNDSLQSENKTVDELFQLTIYDPCQENRILLPYGFQYDYMFFANGSLYISYYKIFAKPTSYCLAITEGDKFEVTICSETYHEILKIADDQKADVDNKNLSVQNIRIIYMSFHIVSILFLISIFLVYSIL
;
A
#
# COMPACT_ATOMS: atom_id res chain seq x y z
N ASP A 1 -17.60 38.73 2.46
CA ASP A 1 -17.15 38.23 3.76
C ASP A 1 -18.29 37.55 4.48
N ASN A 2 -18.29 36.21 4.51
CA ASN A 2 -19.21 35.43 5.35
C ASN A 2 -18.46 34.17 5.81
N ASN A 3 -17.83 34.29 6.98
CA ASN A 3 -17.15 33.22 7.69
C ASN A 3 -18.20 32.39 8.43
N ASN A 4 -18.46 31.15 7.97
CA ASN A 4 -19.00 30.12 8.85
C ASN A 4 -17.86 29.19 9.25
N SER A 5 -17.11 29.66 10.26
CA SER A 5 -16.23 28.83 11.07
C SER A 5 -17.10 28.02 12.02
N THR A 6 -17.40 26.77 11.66
CA THR A 6 -18.02 25.84 12.59
C THR A 6 -16.94 25.35 13.56
N SER A 7 -17.11 25.67 14.83
CA SER A 7 -16.20 25.36 15.93
C SER A 7 -16.06 23.86 16.17
N HIS A 8 -14.82 23.38 16.22
CA HIS A 8 -14.46 22.06 16.73
C HIS A 8 -14.86 21.94 18.21
N GLU A 9 -15.86 21.11 18.52
CA GLU A 9 -16.13 20.71 19.89
C GLU A 9 -15.04 19.74 20.35
N PHE A 10 -14.25 20.23 21.31
CA PHE A 10 -13.30 19.48 22.11
C PHE A 10 -14.08 18.46 22.96
N PHE A 11 -14.03 17.18 22.62
CA PHE A 11 -14.61 16.13 23.46
C PHE A 11 -13.60 15.69 24.52
N GLU A 12 -13.73 16.29 25.70
CA GLU A 12 -13.17 15.78 26.94
C GLU A 12 -14.21 14.85 27.62
N ASN A 13 -13.72 13.70 28.10
CA ASN A 13 -14.38 12.63 28.86
C ASN A 13 -15.14 11.53 28.09
N SER A 14 -14.42 10.46 27.74
CA SER A 14 -14.96 9.10 27.72
C SER A 14 -14.21 8.20 28.71
N ASN A 15 -14.99 7.51 29.55
CA ASN A 15 -14.52 6.59 30.57
C ASN A 15 -13.81 5.37 29.93
N LYS A 16 -12.69 4.95 30.52
CA LYS A 16 -11.83 3.81 30.17
C LYS A 16 -12.58 2.60 29.58
N GLU A 17 -12.38 2.31 28.28
CA GLU A 17 -12.12 0.95 27.73
C GLU A 17 -11.88 0.95 26.20
N SER A 18 -10.82 1.65 25.80
CA SER A 18 -9.95 1.49 24.60
C SER A 18 -9.32 2.87 24.39
N ASN A 19 -8.39 3.20 25.29
CA ASN A 19 -7.81 4.54 25.33
C ASN A 19 -6.74 4.63 24.24
N ILE A 20 -7.09 5.02 23.01
CA ILE A 20 -6.09 5.66 22.15
C ILE A 20 -5.75 6.99 22.84
N SER A 21 -4.67 7.00 23.62
CA SER A 21 -4.17 8.22 24.28
C SER A 21 -3.39 9.14 23.34
N ASN A 22 -3.13 8.69 22.10
CA ASN A 22 -2.17 9.30 21.18
C ASN A 22 -2.85 10.01 20.00
N ILE A 23 -4.11 10.43 20.15
CA ILE A 23 -4.79 11.24 19.13
C ILE A 23 -4.39 12.70 19.31
N VAL A 24 -3.87 13.29 18.25
CA VAL A 24 -3.53 14.71 18.16
C VAL A 24 -4.31 15.36 17.02
N SER A 25 -4.30 16.69 16.94
CA SER A 25 -4.91 17.37 15.80
C SER A 25 -4.04 17.24 14.55
N TYR A 26 -4.66 17.36 13.39
CA TYR A 26 -3.96 17.31 12.10
C TYR A 26 -2.91 18.42 11.99
N GLU A 27 -3.21 19.60 12.54
CA GLU A 27 -2.27 20.72 12.57
C GLU A 27 -1.01 20.40 13.39
N THR A 28 -1.14 19.69 14.52
CA THR A 28 0.01 19.25 15.32
C THR A 28 0.95 18.36 14.50
N CYS A 29 0.39 17.39 13.78
CA CYS A 29 1.17 16.51 12.90
C CYS A 29 1.94 17.29 11.84
N GLN A 30 1.31 18.29 11.24
CA GLN A 30 1.90 19.14 10.20
C GLN A 30 2.99 20.09 10.76
N LEU A 31 2.72 20.73 11.90
CA LEU A 31 3.60 21.73 12.49
C LEU A 31 4.88 21.12 13.05
N ASP A 32 4.77 19.95 13.69
CA ASP A 32 5.92 19.26 14.28
C ASP A 32 6.66 18.36 13.26
N ASN A 33 6.15 18.28 12.02
CA ASN A 33 6.66 17.43 10.95
C ASN A 33 6.81 15.96 11.39
N ILE A 34 5.87 15.50 12.21
CA ILE A 34 5.80 14.13 12.73
C ILE A 34 4.92 13.31 11.80
N THR A 35 5.33 12.07 11.53
CA THR A 35 4.47 11.12 10.81
C THR A 35 3.32 10.68 11.69
N CYS A 36 2.11 11.13 11.36
CA CYS A 36 0.87 10.65 11.96
C CYS A 36 0.15 9.71 11.02
N ILE A 37 -0.52 8.69 11.58
CA ILE A 37 -1.45 7.85 10.83
C ILE A 37 -2.85 8.44 10.93
N GLN A 38 -3.50 8.56 9.78
CA GLN A 38 -4.80 9.19 9.63
C GLN A 38 -5.93 8.18 9.86
N LEU A 39 -6.92 8.56 10.65
CA LEU A 39 -8.18 7.84 10.82
C LEU A 39 -9.26 8.55 9.98
N CYS A 40 -10.04 7.79 9.21
CA CYS A 40 -11.12 8.35 8.41
C CYS A 40 -12.29 8.82 9.29
N CYS A 41 -12.53 8.10 10.39
CA CYS A 41 -13.59 8.37 11.37
C CYS A 41 -13.03 8.41 12.78
N SER A 42 -13.81 8.92 13.73
CA SER A 42 -13.44 8.85 15.14
C SER A 42 -13.31 7.39 15.58
N PRO A 43 -12.42 7.09 16.56
CA PRO A 43 -12.31 5.74 17.08
C PRO A 43 -13.63 5.16 17.57
N GLY A 44 -13.94 3.94 17.13
CA GLY A 44 -15.20 3.25 17.47
C GLY A 44 -16.39 3.63 16.59
N ASP A 45 -16.25 4.59 15.68
CA ASP A 45 -17.23 4.85 14.63
C ASP A 45 -16.92 3.95 13.42
N ARG A 46 -17.99 3.49 12.76
CA ARG A 46 -17.91 2.67 11.55
C ARG A 46 -18.01 3.56 10.32
N LEU A 47 -17.17 3.33 9.31
CA LEU A 47 -17.25 3.96 8.01
C LEU A 47 -18.16 3.12 7.10
N ASP A 48 -19.23 3.73 6.59
CA ASP A 48 -20.20 3.14 5.68
C ASP A 48 -20.49 4.12 4.55
N ASP A 49 -20.16 3.77 3.30
CA ASP A 49 -20.33 4.63 2.10
C ASP A 49 -19.92 6.11 2.32
N ASP A 50 -18.69 6.33 2.82
CA ASP A 50 -18.12 7.66 3.15
C ASP A 50 -18.67 8.33 4.42
N ILE A 51 -19.64 7.74 5.11
CA ILE A 51 -20.26 8.30 6.30
C ILE A 51 -19.73 7.59 7.56
N CYS A 52 -19.34 8.38 8.56
CA CYS A 52 -18.99 7.86 9.87
C CYS A 52 -20.26 7.66 10.72
N ILE A 53 -20.61 6.41 10.97
CA ILE A 53 -21.74 5.98 11.80
C ILE A 53 -21.24 5.72 13.23
N PRO A 54 -21.75 6.45 14.24
CA PRO A 54 -21.36 6.22 15.62
C PRO A 54 -21.90 4.89 16.14
N GLU A 55 -21.01 3.96 16.48
CA GLU A 55 -21.38 2.62 16.96
C GLU A 55 -20.67 2.24 18.27
N LYS A 56 -19.59 2.95 18.62
CA LYS A 56 -18.76 2.74 19.82
C LYS A 56 -18.27 1.28 19.94
N ILE A 57 -17.86 0.70 18.82
CA ILE A 57 -17.33 -0.66 18.76
C ILE A 57 -15.95 -0.70 19.41
N LYS A 58 -15.65 -1.76 20.16
CA LYS A 58 -14.27 -2.05 20.59
C LYS A 58 -13.45 -2.43 19.37
N TYR A 59 -12.30 -1.80 19.19
CA TYR A 59 -11.52 -1.96 17.96
C TYR A 59 -10.13 -2.52 18.19
N PHE A 60 -9.55 -3.05 17.12
CA PHE A 60 -8.17 -3.51 17.05
C PHE A 60 -7.42 -2.82 15.91
N LEU A 61 -6.25 -2.25 16.23
CA LEU A 61 -5.37 -1.62 15.24
C LEU A 61 -4.40 -2.63 14.63
N PRO A 62 -3.97 -2.42 13.37
CA PRO A 62 -3.03 -3.31 12.71
C PRO A 62 -1.63 -3.21 13.31
N ASN A 63 -0.83 -4.27 13.09
CA ASN A 63 0.57 -4.31 13.51
C ASN A 63 1.49 -3.58 12.54
N VAL A 64 2.61 -3.07 13.07
CA VAL A 64 3.68 -2.46 12.29
C VAL A 64 4.81 -3.46 12.05
N TYR A 65 5.46 -3.31 10.89
CA TYR A 65 6.56 -4.12 10.42
C TYR A 65 7.79 -3.28 10.13
N LYS A 66 8.96 -3.90 10.25
CA LYS A 66 10.25 -3.30 9.92
C LYS A 66 11.19 -4.35 9.34
N TYR A 67 12.07 -3.90 8.44
CA TYR A 67 13.20 -4.72 8.02
C TYR A 67 14.31 -4.67 9.07
N THR A 68 14.70 -5.83 9.58
CA THR A 68 15.86 -6.02 10.43
C THR A 68 16.75 -7.08 9.80
N ASN A 69 17.99 -6.72 9.44
CA ASN A 69 18.95 -7.61 8.76
C ASN A 69 18.34 -8.31 7.53
N ASP A 70 17.71 -7.53 6.63
CA ASP A 70 17.04 -8.01 5.40
C ASP A 70 15.87 -8.98 5.62
N SER A 71 15.47 -9.23 6.88
CA SER A 71 14.28 -9.99 7.23
C SER A 71 13.16 -9.04 7.63
N LEU A 72 11.97 -9.28 7.09
CA LEU A 72 10.75 -8.62 7.53
C LEU A 72 10.37 -9.19 8.90
N GLN A 73 10.27 -8.33 9.91
CA GLN A 73 9.86 -8.71 11.26
C GLN A 73 8.70 -7.81 11.70
N SER A 74 7.71 -8.39 12.36
CA SER A 74 6.73 -7.59 13.10
C SER A 74 7.45 -6.95 14.27
N GLU A 75 7.20 -5.66 14.52
CA GLU A 75 7.74 -4.99 15.70
C GLU A 75 7.07 -5.44 17.00
N ASN A 76 6.08 -6.36 16.95
CA ASN A 76 5.14 -6.65 18.04
C ASN A 76 4.51 -5.37 18.60
N LYS A 77 4.35 -4.36 17.75
CA LYS A 77 3.73 -3.09 18.06
C LYS A 77 2.57 -2.81 17.14
N THR A 78 1.50 -2.25 17.68
CA THR A 78 0.38 -1.73 16.91
C THR A 78 0.66 -0.31 16.42
N VAL A 79 -0.11 0.16 15.45
CA VAL A 79 0.07 1.49 14.85
C VAL A 79 0.03 2.62 15.90
N ASP A 80 -0.85 2.57 16.89
CA ASP A 80 -0.98 3.57 17.96
C ASP A 80 0.17 3.56 18.98
N GLU A 81 0.92 2.45 19.08
CA GLU A 81 2.10 2.37 19.94
C GLU A 81 3.34 3.00 19.30
N LEU A 82 3.38 3.07 17.97
CA LEU A 82 4.51 3.64 17.23
C LEU A 82 4.24 5.05 16.69
N PHE A 83 3.00 5.35 16.31
CA PHE A 83 2.61 6.61 15.68
C PHE A 83 1.55 7.34 16.49
N GLN A 84 1.59 8.67 16.41
CA GLN A 84 0.42 9.47 16.75
C GLN A 84 -0.68 9.26 15.71
N LEU A 85 -1.92 9.32 16.16
CA LEU A 85 -3.09 9.22 15.31
C LEU A 85 -3.73 10.61 15.15
N THR A 86 -4.35 10.86 14.00
CA THR A 86 -5.15 12.07 13.77
C THR A 86 -6.44 11.71 13.08
N ILE A 87 -7.53 12.37 13.45
CA ILE A 87 -8.82 12.21 12.75
C ILE A 87 -8.82 13.23 11.61
N TYR A 88 -8.54 12.75 10.42
CA TYR A 88 -8.49 13.55 9.20
C TYR A 88 -8.67 12.61 8.01
N ASP A 89 -9.70 12.82 7.21
CA ASP A 89 -9.93 12.01 6.02
C ASP A 89 -9.18 12.62 4.82
N PRO A 90 -8.08 11.99 4.34
CA PRO A 90 -7.33 12.48 3.20
C PRO A 90 -8.10 12.34 1.88
N CYS A 91 -9.13 11.50 1.82
CA CYS A 91 -9.75 11.11 0.56
C CYS A 91 -10.94 11.97 0.16
N GLN A 92 -11.45 12.83 1.06
CA GLN A 92 -12.52 13.81 0.82
C GLN A 92 -13.63 13.27 -0.11
N GLU A 93 -14.23 12.14 0.28
CA GLU A 93 -15.37 11.46 -0.41
C GLU A 93 -15.04 10.61 -1.66
N ASN A 94 -13.78 10.53 -2.10
CA ASN A 94 -13.38 9.68 -3.22
C ASN A 94 -12.46 8.56 -2.74
N ARG A 95 -13.00 7.64 -1.94
CA ARG A 95 -12.27 6.46 -1.47
C ARG A 95 -12.60 5.23 -2.31
N ILE A 96 -11.60 4.38 -2.54
CA ILE A 96 -11.79 3.09 -3.19
C ILE A 96 -11.53 2.00 -2.16
N LEU A 97 -12.56 1.17 -1.93
CA LEU A 97 -12.38 -0.07 -1.20
C LEU A 97 -11.49 -1.00 -2.04
N LEU A 98 -10.45 -1.52 -1.40
CA LEU A 98 -9.62 -2.54 -2.04
C LEU A 98 -10.51 -3.74 -2.43
N PRO A 99 -10.32 -4.32 -3.63
CA PRO A 99 -11.14 -5.44 -4.08
C PRO A 99 -11.10 -6.62 -3.09
N TYR A 100 -12.26 -7.28 -2.93
CA TYR A 100 -12.44 -8.38 -1.99
C TYR A 100 -11.38 -9.47 -2.20
N GLY A 101 -10.70 -9.87 -1.11
CA GLY A 101 -9.58 -10.80 -1.13
C GLY A 101 -8.19 -10.14 -1.10
N PHE A 102 -8.08 -8.84 -1.38
CA PHE A 102 -6.83 -8.06 -1.27
C PHE A 102 -6.80 -7.13 -0.05
N GLN A 103 -7.93 -7.03 0.67
CA GLN A 103 -8.09 -6.22 1.89
C GLN A 103 -7.18 -6.66 3.05
N TYR A 104 -6.45 -7.76 2.94
CA TYR A 104 -5.53 -8.28 3.97
C TYR A 104 -4.06 -8.32 3.55
N ASP A 105 -3.74 -7.92 2.31
CA ASP A 105 -2.39 -8.01 1.74
C ASP A 105 -1.62 -6.69 1.84
N TYR A 106 -1.75 -5.98 2.97
CA TYR A 106 -1.00 -4.76 3.22
C TYR A 106 -0.17 -4.83 4.51
N MET A 107 0.87 -4.01 4.55
CA MET A 107 1.80 -3.94 5.69
C MET A 107 2.13 -2.50 6.03
N PHE A 108 1.97 -2.15 7.30
CA PHE A 108 2.44 -0.87 7.83
C PHE A 108 3.92 -0.93 8.11
N PHE A 109 4.68 0.04 7.61
CA PHE A 109 6.09 0.17 7.90
C PHE A 109 6.35 1.23 8.98
N ALA A 110 7.47 1.09 9.69
CA ALA A 110 7.90 2.01 10.75
C ALA A 110 8.13 3.47 10.29
N ASN A 111 8.09 3.76 8.98
CA ASN A 111 8.10 5.10 8.41
C ASN A 111 6.69 5.64 8.09
N GLY A 112 5.63 4.93 8.50
CA GLY A 112 4.24 5.25 8.21
C GLY A 112 3.81 4.97 6.77
N SER A 113 4.68 4.38 5.93
CA SER A 113 4.25 3.96 4.59
C SER A 113 3.44 2.67 4.67
N LEU A 114 2.48 2.56 3.77
CA LEU A 114 1.68 1.37 3.60
C LEU A 114 2.19 0.62 2.36
N TYR A 115 2.67 -0.59 2.56
CA TYR A 115 3.02 -1.47 1.46
C TYR A 115 1.80 -2.29 1.04
N ILE A 116 1.44 -2.21 -0.24
CA ILE A 116 0.34 -2.98 -0.81
C ILE A 116 0.97 -4.13 -1.59
N SER A 117 0.98 -5.31 -0.96
CA SER A 117 1.79 -6.46 -1.40
C SER A 117 1.41 -6.94 -2.80
N TYR A 118 0.12 -6.89 -3.13
CA TYR A 118 -0.38 -7.30 -4.44
C TYR A 118 0.25 -6.50 -5.59
N TYR A 119 0.33 -5.18 -5.45
CA TYR A 119 0.92 -4.30 -6.46
C TYR A 119 2.42 -4.06 -6.23
N LYS A 120 2.96 -4.47 -5.08
CA LYS A 120 4.34 -4.20 -4.64
C LYS A 120 4.68 -2.71 -4.61
N ILE A 121 3.71 -1.87 -4.26
CA ILE A 121 3.84 -0.41 -4.24
C ILE A 121 3.64 0.11 -2.82
N PHE A 122 4.32 1.21 -2.51
CA PHE A 122 4.16 1.94 -1.26
C PHE A 122 3.21 3.13 -1.45
N ALA A 123 2.18 3.20 -0.62
CA ALA A 123 1.35 4.37 -0.44
C ALA A 123 1.90 5.24 0.71
N LYS A 124 1.80 6.56 0.55
CA LYS A 124 2.24 7.54 1.55
C LYS A 124 1.23 7.62 2.71
N PRO A 125 1.64 8.01 3.92
CA PRO A 125 0.73 8.18 5.06
C PRO A 125 -0.48 9.09 4.78
N THR A 126 -0.37 10.04 3.86
CA THR A 126 -1.42 10.99 3.48
C THR A 126 -2.31 10.52 2.34
N SER A 127 -2.15 9.28 1.88
CA SER A 127 -2.86 8.72 0.71
C SER A 127 -3.83 7.59 1.08
N TYR A 128 -3.94 7.32 2.37
CA TYR A 128 -4.85 6.35 2.94
C TYR A 128 -5.25 6.81 4.35
N CYS A 129 -6.35 6.27 4.85
CA CYS A 129 -6.73 6.38 6.25
C CYS A 129 -7.23 5.04 6.78
N LEU A 130 -7.22 4.88 8.09
CA LEU A 130 -7.75 3.72 8.79
C LEU A 130 -9.21 3.95 9.16
N ALA A 131 -10.07 2.97 8.90
CA ALA A 131 -11.45 2.96 9.35
C ALA A 131 -11.94 1.54 9.68
N ILE A 132 -12.96 1.44 10.53
CA ILE A 132 -13.70 0.20 10.72
C ILE A 132 -14.78 0.18 9.63
N THR A 133 -14.69 -0.74 8.69
CA THR A 133 -15.67 -0.92 7.60
C THR A 133 -16.61 -2.08 7.92
N GLU A 134 -16.03 -3.21 8.31
CA GLU A 134 -16.74 -4.43 8.74
C GLU A 134 -16.09 -5.01 10.01
N GLY A 135 -16.92 -5.53 10.92
CA GLY A 135 -16.44 -6.16 12.15
C GLY A 135 -15.87 -5.16 13.16
N ASP A 136 -14.70 -5.48 13.72
CA ASP A 136 -14.08 -4.78 14.84
C ASP A 136 -12.61 -4.39 14.61
N LYS A 137 -12.15 -4.44 13.36
CA LYS A 137 -10.75 -4.13 13.00
C LYS A 137 -10.68 -2.85 12.18
N PHE A 138 -9.65 -2.06 12.47
CA PHE A 138 -9.28 -0.98 11.56
C PHE A 138 -8.69 -1.57 10.28
N GLU A 139 -9.36 -1.30 9.18
CA GLU A 139 -8.92 -1.62 7.84
C GLU A 139 -8.42 -0.36 7.12
N VAL A 140 -7.60 -0.59 6.10
CA VAL A 140 -7.04 0.49 5.28
C VAL A 140 -8.03 0.85 4.18
N THR A 141 -8.28 2.16 4.07
CA THR A 141 -8.99 2.74 2.95
C THR A 141 -8.04 3.65 2.16
N ILE A 142 -7.96 3.47 0.84
CA ILE A 142 -7.06 4.22 -0.04
C ILE A 142 -7.84 5.26 -0.84
N CYS A 143 -7.23 6.44 -1.05
CA CYS A 143 -7.83 7.47 -1.88
C CYS A 143 -7.81 7.09 -3.36
N SER A 144 -8.87 7.45 -4.09
CA SER A 144 -9.07 7.08 -5.50
C SER A 144 -7.91 7.52 -6.40
N GLU A 145 -7.39 8.73 -6.21
CA GLU A 145 -6.23 9.24 -6.94
C GLU A 145 -5.02 8.31 -6.77
N THR A 146 -4.72 7.94 -5.53
CA THR A 146 -3.62 7.03 -5.20
C THR A 146 -3.85 5.64 -5.78
N TYR A 147 -5.08 5.13 -5.73
CA TYR A 147 -5.42 3.85 -6.34
C TYR A 147 -5.20 3.88 -7.86
N HIS A 148 -5.59 4.96 -8.55
CA HIS A 148 -5.32 5.13 -9.97
C HIS A 148 -3.84 5.22 -10.30
N GLU A 149 -3.04 5.90 -9.48
CA GLU A 149 -1.58 5.92 -9.61
C GLU A 149 -0.98 4.52 -9.45
N ILE A 150 -1.42 3.77 -8.45
CA ILE A 150 -1.00 2.39 -8.19
C ILE A 150 -1.29 1.50 -9.41
N LEU A 151 -2.49 1.58 -9.97
CA LEU A 151 -2.87 0.81 -11.16
C LEU A 151 -1.99 1.14 -12.36
N LYS A 152 -1.72 2.44 -12.60
CA LYS A 152 -0.87 2.88 -13.70
C LYS A 152 0.56 2.33 -13.56
N ILE A 153 1.14 2.40 -12.36
CA ILE A 153 2.47 1.85 -12.09
C ILE A 153 2.48 0.33 -12.27
N ALA A 154 1.43 -0.36 -11.82
CA ALA A 154 1.33 -1.81 -11.99
C ALA A 154 1.26 -2.22 -13.47
N ASP A 155 0.52 -1.47 -14.29
CA ASP A 155 0.45 -1.69 -15.74
C ASP A 155 1.79 -1.43 -16.43
N ASP A 156 2.48 -0.34 -16.07
CA ASP A 156 3.82 -0.02 -16.60
C ASP A 156 4.85 -1.12 -16.24
N GLN A 157 4.81 -1.63 -15.01
CA GLN A 157 5.67 -2.75 -14.58
C GLN A 157 5.40 -4.03 -15.37
N LYS A 158 4.12 -4.33 -15.62
CA LYS A 158 3.73 -5.50 -16.43
C LYS A 158 4.24 -5.37 -17.86
N ALA A 159 4.09 -4.19 -18.47
CA ALA A 159 4.58 -3.94 -19.82
C ALA A 159 6.11 -4.08 -19.92
N ASP A 160 6.87 -3.62 -18.92
CA ASP A 160 8.32 -3.79 -18.88
C ASP A 160 8.73 -5.27 -18.78
N VAL A 161 8.06 -6.05 -17.91
CA VAL A 161 8.30 -7.49 -17.77
C VAL A 161 8.03 -8.22 -19.08
N ASP A 162 6.93 -7.91 -19.76
CA ASP A 162 6.58 -8.52 -21.05
C ASP A 162 7.61 -8.18 -22.13
N ASN A 163 8.07 -6.92 -22.19
CA ASN A 163 9.11 -6.50 -23.13
C ASN A 163 10.45 -7.20 -22.85
N LYS A 164 10.84 -7.32 -21.57
CA LYS A 164 12.05 -8.04 -21.18
C LYS A 164 11.97 -9.52 -21.56
N ASN A 165 10.83 -10.17 -21.34
CA ASN A 165 10.59 -11.55 -21.73
C ASN A 165 10.70 -11.74 -23.25
N LEU A 166 10.13 -10.82 -24.03
CA LEU A 166 10.23 -10.81 -25.48
C LEU A 166 11.70 -10.67 -25.95
N SER A 167 12.45 -9.75 -25.34
CA SER A 167 13.87 -9.55 -25.62
C SER A 167 14.69 -10.82 -25.34
N VAL A 168 14.46 -11.48 -24.20
CA VAL A 168 15.13 -12.75 -23.85
C VAL A 168 14.79 -13.86 -24.84
N GLN A 169 13.52 -13.96 -25.28
CA GLN A 169 13.13 -14.93 -26.30
C GLN A 169 13.83 -14.67 -27.63
N ASN A 170 13.91 -13.41 -28.07
CA ASN A 170 14.59 -13.03 -29.31
C ASN A 170 16.08 -13.38 -29.27
N ILE A 171 16.77 -13.09 -28.16
CA ILE A 171 18.18 -13.49 -27.97
C ILE A 171 18.34 -15.00 -28.07
N ARG A 172 17.43 -15.77 -27.46
CA ARG A 172 17.45 -17.24 -27.53
C ARG A 172 17.24 -17.75 -28.96
N ILE A 173 16.32 -17.15 -29.73
CA ILE A 173 16.08 -17.51 -31.14
C ILE A 173 17.33 -17.23 -31.99
N ILE A 174 17.96 -16.07 -31.81
CA ILE A 174 19.19 -15.70 -32.52
C ILE A 174 20.31 -16.71 -32.21
N TYR A 175 20.51 -17.03 -30.93
CA TYR A 175 21.53 -18.00 -30.51
C TYR A 175 21.32 -19.39 -31.12
N MET A 176 20.08 -19.89 -31.10
CA MET A 176 19.74 -21.18 -31.72
C MET A 176 19.97 -21.16 -33.23
N SER A 177 19.65 -20.04 -33.89
CA SER A 177 19.87 -19.85 -35.33
C SER A 177 21.36 -19.90 -35.68
N PHE A 178 22.22 -19.23 -34.91
CA PHE A 178 23.67 -19.29 -35.07
C PHE A 178 24.23 -20.70 -34.91
N HIS A 179 23.73 -21.47 -33.94
CA HIS A 179 24.12 -22.87 -33.75
C HIS A 179 23.76 -23.75 -34.94
N ILE A 180 22.53 -23.62 -35.45
CA ILE A 180 22.08 -24.39 -36.62
C ILE A 180 22.97 -24.08 -37.83
N VAL A 181 23.23 -22.79 -38.11
CA VAL A 181 24.10 -22.39 -39.22
C VAL A 181 25.51 -22.93 -39.04
N SER A 182 26.07 -22.86 -37.83
CA SER A 182 27.41 -23.38 -37.54
C SER A 182 27.52 -24.88 -37.76
N ILE A 183 26.52 -25.65 -37.32
CA ILE A 183 26.45 -27.10 -37.54
C ILE A 183 26.38 -27.42 -39.04
N LEU A 184 25.54 -26.70 -39.79
CA LEU A 184 25.44 -26.89 -41.25
C LEU A 184 26.77 -26.61 -41.96
N PHE A 185 27.51 -25.58 -41.55
CA PHE A 185 28.85 -25.31 -42.06
C PHE A 185 29.85 -26.42 -41.72
N LEU A 186 29.85 -26.91 -40.49
CA LEU A 186 30.72 -28.01 -40.06
C LEU A 186 30.44 -29.31 -40.83
N ILE A 187 29.16 -29.63 -41.04
CA ILE A 187 28.75 -30.78 -41.87
C ILE A 187 29.25 -30.61 -43.30
N SER A 188 29.10 -29.41 -43.87
CA SER A 188 29.55 -29.12 -45.25
C SER A 188 31.07 -29.30 -45.37
N ILE A 189 31.85 -28.79 -44.42
CA ILE A 189 33.31 -28.97 -44.36
C ILE A 189 33.65 -30.46 -44.26
N PHE A 190 33.01 -31.19 -43.35
CA PHE A 190 33.24 -32.62 -43.15
C PHE A 190 33.01 -33.44 -44.43
N LEU A 191 31.93 -33.15 -45.17
CA LEU A 191 31.62 -33.82 -46.44
C LEU A 191 32.70 -33.58 -47.49
N VAL A 192 33.18 -32.34 -47.64
CA VAL A 192 34.26 -32.01 -48.59
C VAL A 192 35.55 -32.78 -48.24
N TYR A 193 35.93 -32.80 -46.97
CA TYR A 193 37.13 -33.52 -46.50
C TYR A 193 36.99 -35.05 -46.54
N SER A 194 35.78 -35.59 -46.56
CA SER A 194 35.56 -37.05 -46.62
C SER A 194 35.63 -37.62 -48.04
N ILE A 195 35.53 -36.76 -49.06
CA ILE A 195 35.60 -37.15 -50.48
C ILE A 195 37.03 -37.02 -51.03
N LEU A 196 37.85 -36.15 -50.43
CA LEU A 196 39.25 -35.93 -50.79
C LEU A 196 40.17 -36.98 -50.16
#